data_AF-A0A1I9XUS5-F1
#
_entry.id   AF-A0A1I9XUS5-F1
#
_cell.length_a   1.000
_cell.length_b   1.000
_cell.length_c   1.000
_cell.angle_alpha   90.00
_cell.angle_beta   90.00
_cell.angle_gamma   90.00
#
_symmetry.space_group_name_H-M   'P 1'
#
loop_
_entity.id
_entity.type
_entity.pdbx_description
1 polymer ?
#
loop_
_entity_poly.entity_id
_entity_poly.type
_entity_poly.pdbx_seq_one_letter_code
_entity_poly.pdbx_strand_id
1 'polypeptide(L)'
;MAGCGGGGSGDAGVPATSPLAAYVGTWQSACDDHDRQSLVIAFKGDGSGALELTPYGETYFKADCSGAVVATENMSAKISGKPDGAADIQVQLSQNAPASTLRIDKITSSVPAYTFQVTGANVKYVLRLGQQQWCVDVENGESCIWDQGTQAAQSVPGGLSLRGNELFTVMQKNGAYVLDMHYVKK
;
A
#
# COMPACT_ATOMS: atom_id res chain seq x y z
N MET A 1 -21.26 -20.34 -50.62
CA MET A 1 -21.87 -21.04 -49.47
C MET A 1 -20.85 -20.97 -48.33
N ALA A 2 -21.06 -20.07 -47.36
CA ALA A 2 -21.49 -20.40 -45.98
C ALA A 2 -20.44 -21.30 -45.29
N GLY A 3 -19.82 -20.98 -44.16
CA GLY A 3 -20.10 -20.09 -43.02
C GLY A 3 -19.54 -20.76 -41.76
N CYS A 4 -19.55 -20.03 -40.62
CA CYS A 4 -19.13 -20.38 -39.26
C CYS A 4 -17.62 -20.18 -38.96
N GLY A 5 -17.17 -19.32 -38.05
CA GLY A 5 -17.82 -18.68 -36.90
C GLY A 5 -17.31 -19.31 -35.60
N GLY A 6 -16.59 -18.53 -34.79
CA GLY A 6 -16.12 -18.87 -33.44
C GLY A 6 -14.82 -18.12 -33.16
N GLY A 7 -14.79 -17.01 -32.42
CA GLY A 7 -15.45 -16.80 -31.14
C GLY A 7 -14.54 -17.26 -30.02
N GLY A 8 -13.32 -16.70 -29.95
CA GLY A 8 -12.38 -16.90 -28.86
C GLY A 8 -12.36 -15.65 -28.00
N SER A 9 -12.99 -15.74 -26.84
CA SER A 9 -12.96 -14.76 -25.76
C SER A 9 -11.55 -14.22 -25.56
N GLY A 10 -11.42 -12.89 -25.70
CA GLY A 10 -10.24 -12.19 -25.26
C GLY A 10 -10.13 -12.27 -23.76
N ASP A 11 -9.48 -13.32 -23.25
CA ASP A 11 -8.69 -13.15 -22.05
C ASP A 11 -7.64 -12.10 -22.42
N ALA A 12 -7.85 -10.87 -21.93
CA ALA A 12 -6.78 -9.91 -21.83
C ALA A 12 -5.76 -10.54 -20.88
N GLY A 13 -4.89 -11.37 -21.45
CA GLY A 13 -3.92 -12.16 -20.74
C GLY A 13 -3.08 -11.23 -19.91
N VAL A 14 -3.19 -11.38 -18.58
CA VAL A 14 -2.09 -10.99 -17.71
C VAL A 14 -0.85 -11.66 -18.30
N PRO A 15 0.24 -10.93 -18.59
CA PRO A 15 1.43 -11.56 -19.13
C PRO A 15 1.87 -12.62 -18.12
N ALA A 16 1.83 -13.89 -18.51
CA ALA A 16 2.12 -15.05 -17.67
C ALA A 16 3.60 -15.13 -17.22
N THR A 17 4.35 -14.04 -17.30
CA THR A 17 5.79 -13.94 -17.06
C THR A 17 6.22 -12.64 -16.38
N SER A 18 5.30 -11.78 -15.92
CA SER A 18 5.70 -10.57 -15.19
C SER A 18 6.32 -10.96 -13.83
N PRO A 19 7.55 -10.52 -13.51
CA PRO A 19 8.13 -10.74 -12.18
C PRO A 19 7.27 -10.12 -11.08
N LEU A 20 6.43 -9.14 -11.43
CA LEU A 20 5.54 -8.49 -10.48
C LEU A 20 4.38 -9.37 -9.99
N ALA A 21 4.11 -10.50 -10.67
CA ALA A 21 3.03 -11.40 -10.28
C ALA A 21 3.24 -11.98 -8.87
N ALA A 22 4.49 -12.10 -8.42
CA ALA A 22 4.83 -12.61 -7.10
C ALA A 22 4.29 -11.72 -5.95
N TYR A 23 4.11 -10.42 -6.19
CA TYR A 23 3.65 -9.46 -5.19
C TYR A 23 2.13 -9.39 -5.04
N VAL A 24 1.36 -10.00 -5.97
CA VAL A 24 -0.10 -9.95 -5.93
C VAL A 24 -0.64 -10.64 -4.67
N GLY A 25 -1.51 -9.95 -3.94
CA GLY A 25 -2.09 -10.44 -2.70
C GLY A 25 -2.43 -9.33 -1.72
N THR A 26 -2.80 -9.74 -0.52
CA THR A 26 -3.04 -8.85 0.62
C THR A 26 -1.91 -9.01 1.63
N TRP A 27 -1.37 -7.86 2.02
CA TRP A 27 -0.22 -7.74 2.88
C TRP A 27 -0.58 -6.87 4.08
N GLN A 28 0.01 -7.15 5.23
CA GLN A 28 -0.32 -6.45 6.48
C GLN A 28 0.95 -6.09 7.23
N SER A 29 1.05 -4.86 7.72
CA SER A 29 2.19 -4.38 8.49
C SER A 29 2.15 -4.95 9.90
N ALA A 30 3.25 -4.76 10.65
CA ALA A 30 3.20 -4.88 12.10
C ALA A 30 2.14 -3.91 12.67
N CYS A 31 1.61 -4.27 13.83
CA CYS A 31 0.78 -3.38 14.62
C CYS A 31 1.63 -2.23 15.18
N ASP A 32 1.11 -1.01 15.08
CA ASP A 32 1.67 0.18 15.72
C ASP A 32 0.59 0.75 16.64
N ASP A 33 0.64 0.37 17.91
CA ASP A 33 -0.38 0.70 18.91
C ASP A 33 -1.79 0.27 18.45
N HIS A 34 -2.72 1.19 18.22
CA HIS A 34 -4.05 0.85 17.74
C HIS A 34 -4.13 0.64 16.23
N ASP A 35 -3.09 1.00 15.48
CA ASP A 35 -3.16 1.13 14.04
C ASP A 35 -2.39 0.03 13.31
N ARG A 36 -2.99 -0.45 12.22
CA ARG A 36 -2.36 -1.43 11.34
C ARG A 36 -2.63 -1.08 9.89
N GLN A 37 -1.57 -0.95 9.12
CA GLN A 37 -1.66 -0.72 7.69
C GLN A 37 -1.77 -2.05 6.95
N SER A 38 -2.62 -2.07 5.92
CA SER A 38 -2.71 -3.17 4.96
C SER A 38 -2.49 -2.63 3.56
N LEU A 39 -2.01 -3.50 2.68
CA LEU A 39 -1.73 -3.20 1.28
C LEU A 39 -2.30 -4.32 0.40
N VAL A 40 -3.23 -3.98 -0.48
CA VAL A 40 -3.68 -4.88 -1.55
C VAL A 40 -2.91 -4.57 -2.82
N ILE A 41 -2.28 -5.59 -3.38
CA ILE A 41 -1.55 -5.52 -4.65
C ILE A 41 -2.29 -6.38 -5.67
N ALA A 42 -2.68 -5.77 -6.77
CA ALA A 42 -3.28 -6.45 -7.92
C ALA A 42 -2.64 -5.97 -9.22
N PHE A 43 -2.85 -6.69 -10.32
CA PHE A 43 -2.58 -6.12 -11.64
C PHE A 43 -3.68 -5.14 -12.05
N LYS A 44 -3.31 -4.09 -12.75
CA LYS A 44 -4.30 -3.26 -13.45
C LYS A 44 -4.94 -4.07 -14.55
N GLY A 45 -6.27 -3.97 -14.68
CA GLY A 45 -7.05 -4.62 -15.74
C GLY A 45 -6.91 -3.96 -17.12
N ASP A 46 -5.90 -3.11 -17.33
CA ASP A 46 -5.67 -2.34 -18.56
C ASP A 46 -4.62 -2.98 -19.50
N GLY A 47 -4.08 -4.15 -19.14
CA GLY A 47 -3.08 -4.88 -19.92
C GLY A 47 -1.67 -4.26 -19.91
N SER A 48 -1.44 -3.19 -19.14
CA SER A 48 -0.14 -2.50 -19.07
C SER A 48 0.96 -3.30 -18.34
N GLY A 49 0.57 -4.35 -17.62
CA GLY A 49 1.46 -5.08 -16.70
C GLY A 49 1.82 -4.29 -15.44
N ALA A 50 1.22 -3.11 -15.23
CA ALA A 50 1.37 -2.33 -14.02
C ALA A 50 0.55 -2.89 -12.86
N LEU A 51 1.02 -2.61 -11.65
CA LEU A 51 0.31 -2.93 -10.42
C LEU A 51 -0.66 -1.81 -10.04
N GLU A 52 -1.76 -2.21 -9.42
CA GLU A 52 -2.62 -1.35 -8.61
C GLU A 52 -2.30 -1.64 -7.14
N LEU A 53 -1.84 -0.61 -6.43
CA LEU A 53 -1.49 -0.66 -5.02
C LEU A 53 -2.57 0.11 -4.24
N THR A 54 -3.25 -0.57 -3.32
CA THR A 54 -4.34 0.00 -2.53
C THR A 54 -4.00 -0.12 -1.05
N PRO A 55 -3.31 0.88 -0.46
CA PRO A 55 -3.09 0.94 0.97
C PRO A 55 -4.37 1.35 1.70
N TYR A 56 -4.58 0.80 2.89
CA TYR A 56 -5.62 1.24 3.82
C TYR A 56 -5.15 1.00 5.26
N GLY A 57 -5.63 1.85 6.18
CA GLY A 57 -5.34 1.75 7.60
C GLY A 57 -6.56 1.23 8.36
N GLU A 58 -6.34 0.38 9.34
CA GLU A 58 -7.36 -0.07 10.29
C GLU A 58 -6.94 0.35 11.70
N THR A 59 -7.82 1.07 12.40
CA THR A 59 -7.67 1.34 13.82
C THR A 59 -8.49 0.32 14.59
N TYR A 60 -7.83 -0.42 15.47
CA TYR A 60 -8.39 -1.45 16.32
C TYR A 60 -8.69 -0.89 17.71
N PHE A 61 -9.70 -1.46 18.36
CA PHE A 61 -10.05 -1.05 19.72
C PHE A 61 -8.89 -1.25 20.71
N LYS A 62 -8.07 -2.29 20.53
CA LYS A 62 -6.93 -2.59 21.42
C LYS A 62 -5.58 -2.22 20.79
N ALA A 63 -4.64 -1.84 21.64
CA ALA A 63 -3.28 -1.40 21.31
C ALA A 63 -2.34 -2.50 20.80
N ASP A 64 -2.78 -3.75 20.75
CA ASP A 64 -2.07 -4.86 20.09
C ASP A 64 -2.69 -5.19 18.73
N CYS A 65 -3.56 -4.31 18.25
CA CYS A 65 -4.40 -4.47 17.08
C CYS A 65 -5.24 -5.77 17.11
N SER A 66 -5.67 -6.17 18.30
CA SER A 66 -6.68 -7.21 18.49
C SER A 66 -8.06 -6.60 18.76
N GLY A 67 -9.10 -7.43 18.75
CA GLY A 67 -10.48 -6.98 18.92
C GLY A 67 -11.09 -6.40 17.63
N ALA A 68 -12.11 -5.56 17.78
CA ALA A 68 -12.85 -5.01 16.65
C ALA A 68 -12.11 -3.83 16.01
N VAL A 69 -12.19 -3.73 14.69
CA VAL A 69 -11.83 -2.52 13.93
C VAL A 69 -12.89 -1.45 14.22
N VAL A 70 -12.46 -0.29 14.71
CA VAL A 70 -13.32 0.83 15.10
C VAL A 70 -13.30 1.98 14.08
N ALA A 71 -12.22 2.05 13.27
CA ALA A 71 -12.12 2.98 12.16
C ALA A 71 -11.29 2.38 11.02
N THR A 72 -11.57 2.83 9.79
CA THR A 72 -10.81 2.48 8.60
C THR A 72 -10.46 3.75 7.84
N GLU A 73 -9.17 3.96 7.62
CA GLU A 73 -8.62 5.02 6.79
C GLU A 73 -8.44 4.51 5.35
N ASN A 74 -8.96 5.26 4.39
CA ASN A 74 -8.83 4.96 2.97
C ASN A 74 -8.33 6.19 2.21
N MET A 75 -7.65 5.92 1.10
CA MET A 75 -7.21 6.94 0.16
C MET A 75 -8.24 7.09 -0.97
N SER A 76 -8.55 8.34 -1.37
CA SER A 76 -9.54 8.62 -2.41
C SER A 76 -9.11 8.20 -3.82
N ALA A 77 -7.83 7.85 -3.98
CA ALA A 77 -7.22 7.48 -5.25
C ALA A 77 -6.38 6.22 -5.11
N LYS A 78 -6.27 5.48 -6.22
CA LYS A 78 -5.44 4.30 -6.30
C LYS A 78 -4.03 4.64 -6.78
N ILE A 79 -3.05 3.88 -6.30
CA ILE A 79 -1.65 4.04 -6.70
C ILE A 79 -1.38 3.06 -7.84
N SER A 80 -0.73 3.53 -8.91
CA SER A 80 -0.27 2.72 -10.02
C SER A 80 1.23 2.46 -9.89
N GLY A 81 1.66 1.20 -9.84
CA GLY A 81 3.08 0.81 -9.85
C GLY A 81 3.51 0.34 -11.23
N LYS A 82 4.15 1.21 -12.02
CA LYS A 82 4.67 0.85 -13.35
C LYS A 82 6.00 0.10 -13.21
N PRO A 83 6.22 -1.05 -13.88
CA PRO A 83 7.50 -1.77 -13.83
C PRO A 83 8.66 -0.91 -14.38
N ASP A 84 9.81 -0.96 -13.71
CA ASP A 84 11.04 -0.22 -14.07
C ASP A 84 12.31 -1.09 -13.95
N GLY A 85 12.18 -2.37 -14.30
CA GLY A 85 13.27 -3.34 -14.20
C GLY A 85 13.53 -3.77 -12.75
N ALA A 86 14.77 -4.14 -12.44
CA ALA A 86 15.12 -4.67 -11.12
C ALA A 86 16.59 -4.41 -10.80
N ALA A 87 16.91 -4.16 -9.52
CA ALA A 87 18.25 -3.79 -9.06
C ALA A 87 18.58 -4.44 -7.70
N ASP A 88 19.88 -4.59 -7.42
CA ASP A 88 20.35 -4.85 -6.06
C ASP A 88 20.64 -3.50 -5.39
N ILE A 89 20.08 -3.29 -4.20
CA ILE A 89 20.21 -2.04 -3.44
C ILE A 89 20.82 -2.32 -2.06
N GLN A 90 21.45 -1.30 -1.47
CA GLN A 90 21.80 -1.32 -0.05
C GLN A 90 20.67 -0.66 0.74
N VAL A 91 20.06 -1.39 1.67
CA VAL A 91 18.96 -0.88 2.49
C VAL A 91 19.05 -1.42 3.92
N GLN A 92 18.78 -0.54 4.88
CA GLN A 92 18.62 -0.90 6.27
C GLN A 92 17.16 -1.34 6.52
N LEU A 93 16.96 -2.62 6.85
CA LEU A 93 15.62 -3.21 7.00
C LEU A 93 15.03 -3.10 8.42
N SER A 94 15.81 -2.64 9.41
CA SER A 94 15.33 -2.35 10.76
C SER A 94 16.20 -1.30 11.43
N GLN A 95 15.65 -0.60 12.42
CA GLN A 95 16.23 0.62 13.01
C GLN A 95 17.63 0.45 13.62
N ASN A 96 18.10 -0.79 13.85
CA ASN A 96 19.42 -1.07 14.42
C ASN A 96 20.25 -2.11 13.61
N ALA A 97 19.79 -2.52 12.44
CA ALA A 97 20.54 -3.44 11.58
C ALA A 97 21.51 -2.69 10.65
N PRO A 98 22.66 -3.28 10.28
CA PRO A 98 23.45 -2.76 9.18
C PRO A 98 22.65 -2.81 7.88
N ALA A 99 23.00 -1.92 6.94
CA ALA A 99 22.48 -2.02 5.57
C ALA A 99 22.84 -3.38 4.97
N SER A 100 21.91 -3.97 4.23
CA SER A 100 22.08 -5.24 3.57
C SER A 100 21.71 -5.12 2.09
N THR A 101 22.30 -6.00 1.27
CA THR A 101 21.90 -6.12 -0.13
C THR A 101 20.50 -6.71 -0.22
N LEU A 102 19.61 -6.02 -0.94
CA LEU A 102 18.26 -6.49 -1.25
C LEU A 102 18.03 -6.39 -2.75
N ARG A 103 17.62 -7.50 -3.37
CA ARG A 103 17.13 -7.51 -4.74
C ARG A 103 15.71 -6.94 -4.76
N ILE A 104 15.49 -5.87 -5.51
CA ILE A 104 14.16 -5.27 -5.69
C ILE A 104 13.72 -5.38 -7.15
N ASP A 105 12.43 -5.60 -7.36
CA ASP A 105 11.76 -5.24 -8.61
C ASP A 105 11.36 -3.77 -8.51
N LYS A 106 11.97 -2.94 -9.36
CA LYS A 106 11.76 -1.51 -9.37
C LYS A 106 10.38 -1.20 -9.95
N ILE A 107 9.70 -0.27 -9.31
CA ILE A 107 8.46 0.31 -9.83
C ILE A 107 8.51 1.83 -9.73
N THR A 108 7.85 2.50 -10.66
CA THR A 108 7.49 3.92 -10.50
C THR A 108 6.07 3.98 -9.98
N SER A 109 5.91 4.38 -8.73
CA SER A 109 4.61 4.54 -8.08
C SER A 109 4.05 5.93 -8.40
N SER A 110 2.89 5.98 -9.02
CA SER A 110 2.19 7.22 -9.36
C SER A 110 0.81 7.23 -8.73
N VAL A 111 0.45 8.34 -8.09
CA VAL A 111 -0.89 8.58 -7.53
C VAL A 111 -1.36 9.97 -7.96
N PRO A 112 -2.60 10.12 -8.45
CA PRO A 112 -3.17 11.43 -8.74
C PRO A 112 -3.38 12.21 -7.43
N ALA A 113 -3.86 13.47 -7.51
CA ALA A 113 -4.21 14.20 -6.30
C ALA A 113 -5.25 13.41 -5.48
N TYR A 114 -5.07 13.37 -4.16
CA TYR A 114 -5.80 12.48 -3.29
C TYR A 114 -6.10 13.11 -1.93
N THR A 115 -7.10 12.58 -1.24
CA THR A 115 -7.38 12.85 0.17
C THR A 115 -7.43 11.53 0.95
N PHE A 116 -7.27 11.62 2.27
CA PHE A 116 -7.60 10.53 3.17
C PHE A 116 -9.00 10.71 3.72
N GLN A 117 -9.68 9.60 4.00
CA GLN A 117 -10.97 9.57 4.66
C GLN A 117 -10.98 8.48 5.72
N VAL A 118 -11.40 8.84 6.93
CA VAL A 118 -11.58 7.89 8.03
C VAL A 118 -13.07 7.64 8.22
N THR A 119 -13.46 6.36 8.22
CA THR A 119 -14.85 5.91 8.37
C THR A 119 -14.95 4.90 9.50
N GLY A 120 -16.08 4.91 10.22
CA GLY A 120 -16.32 4.02 11.36
C GLY A 120 -17.52 4.51 12.16
N ALA A 121 -18.15 3.62 12.93
CA ALA A 121 -19.42 3.93 13.59
C ALA A 121 -19.32 5.09 14.59
N ASN A 122 -18.17 5.24 15.25
CA ASN A 122 -17.92 6.24 16.29
C ASN A 122 -16.84 7.25 15.91
N VAL A 123 -16.50 7.37 14.61
CA VAL A 123 -15.53 8.35 14.14
C VAL A 123 -16.13 9.75 14.26
N LYS A 124 -15.42 10.64 14.96
CA LYS A 124 -15.79 12.04 15.17
C LYS A 124 -14.83 12.93 14.36
N TYR A 125 -15.36 13.86 13.59
CA TYR A 125 -14.54 14.86 12.89
C TYR A 125 -14.54 16.16 13.68
N VAL A 126 -13.39 16.50 14.28
CA VAL A 126 -13.27 17.55 15.30
C VAL A 126 -12.09 18.48 15.03
N LEU A 127 -12.27 19.76 15.34
CA LEU A 127 -11.21 20.76 15.26
C LEU A 127 -10.39 20.76 16.55
N ARG A 128 -9.11 20.40 16.49
CA ARG A 128 -8.18 20.45 17.63
C ARG A 128 -6.87 21.11 17.22
N LEU A 129 -6.36 21.99 18.07
CA LEU A 129 -5.12 22.76 17.81
C LEU A 129 -5.15 23.51 16.46
N GLY A 130 -6.33 23.92 15.99
CA GLY A 130 -6.51 24.63 14.72
C GLY A 130 -6.50 23.75 13.47
N GLN A 131 -6.40 22.42 13.61
CA GLN A 131 -6.45 21.46 12.50
C GLN A 131 -7.61 20.47 12.69
N GLN A 132 -8.27 20.12 11.60
CA GLN A 132 -9.32 19.09 11.62
C GLN A 132 -8.70 17.70 11.81
N GLN A 133 -9.36 16.86 12.60
CA GLN A 133 -8.90 15.51 12.92
C GLN A 133 -10.08 14.55 12.94
N TRP A 134 -9.87 13.32 12.48
CA TRP A 134 -10.78 12.21 12.75
C TRP A 134 -10.34 11.51 14.01
N CYS A 135 -11.18 11.48 15.02
CA CYS A 135 -10.91 10.84 16.29
C CYS A 135 -11.88 9.68 16.52
N VAL A 136 -11.40 8.59 17.12
CA VAL A 136 -12.19 7.42 17.47
C VAL A 136 -11.83 6.95 18.87
N ASP A 137 -12.84 6.52 19.64
CA ASP A 137 -12.64 6.00 20.97
C ASP A 137 -11.99 4.60 20.89
N VAL A 138 -10.91 4.39 21.65
CA VAL A 138 -10.15 3.14 21.75
C VAL A 138 -10.02 2.71 23.21
N GLU A 139 -9.51 1.51 23.46
CA GLU A 139 -9.24 1.05 24.83
C GLU A 139 -8.27 2.02 25.51
N ASN A 140 -8.65 2.52 26.69
CA ASN A 140 -7.86 3.46 27.49
C ASN A 140 -7.64 4.85 26.85
N GLY A 141 -8.41 5.27 25.84
CA GLY A 141 -8.27 6.61 25.30
C GLY A 141 -9.01 6.90 24.00
N GLU A 142 -8.37 7.73 23.18
CA GLU A 142 -8.85 8.19 21.87
C GLU A 142 -7.65 8.18 20.91
N SER A 143 -7.82 7.63 19.71
CA SER A 143 -6.86 7.78 18.61
C SER A 143 -7.36 8.86 17.66
N CYS A 144 -6.49 9.77 17.23
CA CYS A 144 -6.82 10.89 16.35
C CYS A 144 -5.85 10.97 15.18
N ILE A 145 -6.39 11.00 13.96
CA ILE A 145 -5.66 11.14 12.71
C ILE A 145 -5.91 12.56 12.15
N TRP A 146 -4.85 13.28 11.83
CA TRP A 146 -4.97 14.63 11.27
C TRP A 146 -5.47 14.61 9.84
N ASP A 147 -6.41 15.51 9.55
CA ASP A 147 -6.78 15.81 8.18
C ASP A 147 -5.69 16.66 7.53
N GLN A 148 -4.91 16.00 6.68
CA GLN A 148 -3.86 16.64 5.88
C GLN A 148 -4.43 17.39 4.67
N GLY A 149 -5.75 17.33 4.44
CA GLY A 149 -6.39 17.88 3.27
C GLY A 149 -5.94 17.21 1.97
N THR A 150 -6.16 17.90 0.85
CA THR A 150 -5.79 17.41 -0.48
C THR A 150 -4.27 17.38 -0.64
N GLN A 151 -3.76 16.19 -0.93
CA GLN A 151 -2.39 15.95 -1.35
C GLN A 151 -2.27 16.11 -2.87
N ALA A 152 -1.19 16.73 -3.31
CA ALA A 152 -0.90 16.86 -4.73
C ALA A 152 -0.59 15.49 -5.36
N ALA A 153 -0.79 15.39 -6.68
CA ALA A 153 -0.35 14.23 -7.43
C ALA A 153 1.17 14.05 -7.28
N GLN A 154 1.61 12.80 -7.11
CA GLN A 154 3.02 12.48 -6.93
C GLN A 154 3.40 11.25 -7.74
N SER A 155 4.67 11.23 -8.15
CA SER A 155 5.28 10.08 -8.82
C SER A 155 6.67 9.86 -8.25
N VAL A 156 6.90 8.70 -7.66
CA VAL A 156 8.13 8.39 -6.92
C VAL A 156 8.71 7.05 -7.39
N PRO A 157 10.03 6.97 -7.65
CA PRO A 157 10.71 5.70 -7.84
C PRO A 157 10.70 4.90 -6.53
N GLY A 158 10.40 3.61 -6.64
CA GLY A 158 10.37 2.68 -5.54
C GLY A 158 10.74 1.27 -5.99
N GLY A 159 10.45 0.31 -5.12
CA GLY A 159 10.67 -1.09 -5.41
C GLY A 159 9.96 -2.00 -4.43
N LEU A 160 9.75 -3.23 -4.87
CA LEU A 160 9.19 -4.31 -4.08
C LEU A 160 10.22 -5.43 -3.95
N SER A 161 10.22 -6.12 -2.82
CA SER A 161 11.04 -7.31 -2.63
C SER A 161 10.32 -8.32 -1.73
N LEU A 162 10.51 -9.60 -2.02
CA LEU A 162 9.99 -10.69 -1.21
C LEU A 162 11.11 -11.47 -0.54
N ARG A 163 10.88 -11.82 0.74
CA ARG A 163 11.65 -12.87 1.45
C ARG A 163 10.66 -13.82 2.10
N GLY A 164 10.35 -14.93 1.42
CA GLY A 164 9.30 -15.84 1.86
C GLY A 164 7.93 -15.15 1.89
N ASN A 165 7.34 -15.04 3.08
CA ASN A 165 6.05 -14.37 3.29
C ASN A 165 6.19 -12.89 3.69
N GLU A 166 7.40 -12.34 3.67
CA GLU A 166 7.66 -10.92 3.95
C GLU A 166 7.71 -10.13 2.64
N LEU A 167 7.02 -8.99 2.62
CA LEU A 167 7.07 -7.98 1.57
C LEU A 167 7.74 -6.73 2.11
N PHE A 168 8.77 -6.28 1.42
CA PHE A 168 9.43 -4.99 1.67
C PHE A 168 9.08 -4.03 0.55
N THR A 169 8.52 -2.87 0.88
CA THR A 169 8.45 -1.73 -0.03
C THR A 169 9.61 -0.80 0.26
N VAL A 170 10.23 -0.28 -0.79
CA VAL A 170 11.29 0.71 -0.68
C VAL A 170 10.95 1.91 -1.53
N MET A 171 11.40 3.08 -1.10
CA MET A 171 11.26 4.33 -1.85
C MET A 171 12.60 5.04 -1.96
N GLN A 172 12.77 5.83 -3.01
CA GLN A 172 13.97 6.64 -3.15
C GLN A 172 13.84 7.93 -2.33
N LYS A 173 14.80 8.17 -1.43
CA LYS A 173 14.93 9.38 -0.62
C LYS A 173 16.38 9.89 -0.70
N ASN A 174 16.56 11.13 -1.13
CA ASN A 174 17.87 11.77 -1.27
C ASN A 174 18.88 10.93 -2.11
N GLY A 175 18.39 10.30 -3.19
CA GLY A 175 19.22 9.49 -4.09
C GLY A 175 19.47 8.04 -3.64
N ALA A 176 19.16 7.69 -2.39
CA ALA A 176 19.29 6.33 -1.86
C ALA A 176 17.92 5.65 -1.69
N TYR A 177 17.88 4.32 -1.74
CA TYR A 177 16.69 3.58 -1.37
C TYR A 177 16.62 3.41 0.15
N VAL A 178 15.45 3.67 0.72
CA VAL A 178 15.15 3.44 2.14
C VAL A 178 13.96 2.50 2.25
N LEU A 179 13.90 1.73 3.34
CA LEU A 179 12.71 0.96 3.67
C LEU A 179 11.55 1.95 3.84
N ASP A 180 10.46 1.70 3.12
CA ASP A 180 9.21 2.40 3.26
C ASP A 180 8.35 1.64 4.27
N MET A 181 7.92 0.42 3.91
CA MET A 181 7.12 -0.44 4.78
C MET A 181 7.57 -1.89 4.71
N HIS A 182 7.41 -2.59 5.83
CA HIS A 182 7.53 -4.04 5.93
C HIS A 182 6.15 -4.64 6.23
N TYR A 183 5.75 -5.59 5.38
CA TYR A 183 4.50 -6.32 5.50
C TYR A 183 4.74 -7.82 5.55
N VAL A 184 3.78 -8.54 6.11
CA VAL A 184 3.65 -9.99 6.03
C VAL A 184 2.40 -10.36 5.24
N LYS A 185 2.44 -11.49 4.54
CA LYS A 185 1.29 -11.99 3.78
C LYS A 185 0.14 -12.36 4.73
N LYS A 186 -1.08 -11.92 4.39
CA LYS A 186 -2.31 -12.28 5.11
C LYS A 186 -2.83 -13.66 4.68
#